data_AF-A0A556SZ42-F1
#
_entry.id   AF-A0A556SZ42-F1
#
_cell.length_a   1.000
_cell.length_b   1.000
_cell.length_c   1.000
_cell.angle_alpha   90.00
_cell.angle_beta   90.00
_cell.angle_gamma   90.00
#
_symmetry.space_group_name_H-M   'P 1'
#
loop_
_entity.id
_entity.type
_entity.pdbx_description
1 polymer ?
#
loop_
_entity_poly.entity_id
_entity_poly.type
_entity_poly.pdbx_seq_one_letter_code
_entity_poly.pdbx_strand_id
1 'polypeptide(L)'
;MNSSYIEFLDTNPKIKIGYGTKLNSASITVRNGGELEIGDLCELRGRIIIEPNCKLFIGNGLICNDLIFIHVAENGAIHIGDDCLFANCRIYNSDLHGVYDMQTRKRINPSKDVIIEDKVWLARDTIVLKGAKINKGCVVGARTIVNRSFSDFSMITGSPAKTIKTGIMWTRNAYETPPELIHPDFPLSKFCSLAKQFKHDDVISIGILLWSKRKEITGSDYYIIYYLARAILLKYFKQQNIDVVKIGDIDITLIEIYDTLYDCFEKSKRKNWPCGCYARLAAKCAGNTEQADHLYNKIKPFFPSIDGPLFN
;
A
#
# COMPACT_ATOMS: atom_id res chain seq x y z
N MET A 1 9.34 -24.74 -4.05
CA MET A 1 7.93 -24.56 -3.63
C MET A 1 7.80 -23.17 -3.03
N ASN A 2 6.99 -22.30 -3.62
CA ASN A 2 6.74 -20.95 -3.10
C ASN A 2 5.55 -21.00 -2.13
N SER A 3 5.75 -21.59 -0.95
CA SER A 3 4.75 -21.55 0.12
C SER A 3 4.96 -20.31 0.98
N SER A 4 3.84 -19.72 1.40
CA SER A 4 3.82 -18.69 2.45
C SER A 4 3.16 -19.27 3.69
N TYR A 5 3.66 -18.93 4.87
CA TYR A 5 3.06 -19.35 6.14
C TYR A 5 3.14 -18.24 7.17
N ILE A 6 2.16 -18.25 8.06
CA ILE A 6 2.16 -17.43 9.28
C ILE A 6 2.15 -18.40 10.45
N GLU A 7 3.14 -18.29 11.32
CA GLU A 7 3.28 -19.08 12.52
C GLU A 7 3.00 -18.21 13.75
N PHE A 8 2.13 -18.71 14.62
CA PHE A 8 1.76 -18.08 15.87
C PHE A 8 2.33 -18.90 17.02
N LEU A 9 3.17 -18.27 17.82
CA LEU A 9 3.76 -18.87 19.03
C LEU A 9 3.14 -18.27 20.30
N ASP A 10 1.88 -17.86 20.17
CA ASP A 10 1.05 -17.20 21.19
C ASP A 10 -0.31 -17.92 21.27
N THR A 11 -0.94 -17.88 22.44
CA THR A 11 -2.32 -18.32 22.64
C THR A 11 -3.35 -17.28 22.19
N ASN A 12 -2.99 -15.99 22.06
CA ASN A 12 -3.94 -14.94 21.67
C ASN A 12 -3.34 -13.75 20.87
N PRO A 13 -2.74 -13.99 19.68
CA PRO A 13 -2.08 -12.94 18.91
C PRO A 13 -3.09 -11.95 18.30
N LYS A 14 -2.73 -10.66 18.23
CA LYS A 14 -3.55 -9.64 17.54
C LYS A 14 -3.07 -9.48 16.10
N ILE A 15 -3.82 -10.07 15.17
CA ILE A 15 -3.50 -9.98 13.74
C ILE A 15 -4.66 -9.36 12.97
N LYS A 16 -4.32 -8.44 12.08
CA LYS A 16 -5.22 -7.89 11.07
C LYS A 16 -4.52 -7.87 9.72
N ILE A 17 -5.15 -8.50 8.72
CA ILE A 17 -4.67 -8.48 7.33
C ILE A 17 -5.78 -7.89 6.47
N GLY A 18 -5.45 -6.81 5.76
CA GLY A 18 -6.37 -6.08 4.90
C GLY A 18 -6.77 -6.84 3.64
N TYR A 19 -7.87 -6.38 3.01
CA TYR A 19 -8.42 -7.00 1.81
C TYR A 19 -7.42 -6.99 0.64
N GLY A 20 -7.38 -8.08 -0.13
CA GLY A 20 -6.55 -8.18 -1.33
C GLY A 20 -5.04 -8.18 -1.09
N THR A 21 -4.59 -8.26 0.16
CA THR A 21 -3.18 -8.47 0.51
C THR A 21 -2.72 -9.88 0.14
N LYS A 22 -1.55 -9.99 -0.48
CA LYS A 22 -0.95 -11.22 -0.99
C LYS A 22 0.36 -11.49 -0.26
N LEU A 23 0.53 -12.72 0.20
CA LEU A 23 1.75 -13.23 0.79
C LEU A 23 2.40 -14.20 -0.20
N ASN A 24 3.53 -13.82 -0.79
CA ASN A 24 4.21 -14.57 -1.84
C ASN A 24 5.61 -14.98 -1.36
N SER A 25 5.80 -16.27 -1.05
CA SER A 25 7.03 -16.76 -0.39
C SER A 25 7.34 -15.97 0.89
N ALA A 26 6.32 -15.74 1.70
CA ALA A 26 6.43 -15.01 2.96
C ALA A 26 6.38 -15.95 4.17
N SER A 27 7.32 -15.79 5.09
CA SER A 27 7.36 -16.45 6.40
C SER A 27 7.18 -15.38 7.47
N ILE A 28 6.07 -15.44 8.20
CA ILE A 28 5.76 -14.47 9.25
C ILE A 28 5.64 -15.23 10.57
N THR A 29 6.46 -14.88 11.56
CA THR A 29 6.38 -15.43 12.91
C THR A 29 5.94 -14.33 13.87
N VAL A 30 4.84 -14.55 14.59
CA VAL A 30 4.35 -13.65 15.65
C VAL A 30 4.42 -14.38 16.98
N ARG A 31 5.23 -13.86 17.91
CA ARG A 31 5.40 -14.41 19.26
C ARG A 31 4.45 -13.76 20.27
N ASN A 32 4.46 -14.30 21.50
CA ASN A 32 3.55 -13.95 22.59
C ASN A 32 3.38 -12.43 22.82
N GLY A 33 2.14 -11.94 22.77
CA GLY A 33 1.80 -10.52 22.92
C GLY A 33 2.16 -9.65 21.71
N GLY A 34 2.64 -10.25 20.62
CA GLY A 34 2.97 -9.55 19.39
C GLY A 34 1.73 -9.06 18.64
N GLU A 35 1.83 -7.87 18.06
CA GLU A 35 0.77 -7.25 17.26
C GLU A 35 1.21 -7.09 15.81
N LEU A 36 0.42 -7.61 14.87
CA LEU A 36 0.64 -7.48 13.44
C LEU A 36 -0.58 -6.85 12.77
N GLU A 37 -0.40 -5.68 12.19
CA GLU A 37 -1.38 -5.08 11.29
C GLU A 37 -0.77 -4.88 9.91
N ILE A 38 -1.41 -5.48 8.90
CA ILE A 38 -1.09 -5.27 7.49
C ILE A 38 -2.33 -4.68 6.84
N GLY A 39 -2.16 -3.52 6.20
CA GLY A 39 -3.20 -2.88 5.41
C GLY A 39 -3.61 -3.69 4.18
N ASP A 40 -4.38 -3.07 3.31
CA ASP A 40 -4.94 -3.75 2.13
C ASP A 40 -4.01 -3.64 0.94
N LEU A 41 -4.20 -4.53 -0.02
CA LEU A 41 -3.55 -4.50 -1.33
C LEU A 41 -2.03 -4.54 -1.24
N CYS A 42 -1.49 -5.07 -0.14
CA CYS A 42 -0.06 -5.28 0.01
C CYS A 42 0.37 -6.53 -0.74
N GLU A 43 1.61 -6.56 -1.23
CA GLU A 43 2.25 -7.76 -1.75
C GLU A 43 3.56 -7.96 -1.00
N LEU A 44 3.55 -8.88 -0.03
CA LEU A 44 4.70 -9.14 0.83
C LEU A 44 5.43 -10.42 0.43
N ARG A 45 6.75 -10.40 0.57
CA ARG A 45 7.65 -11.51 0.28
C ARG A 45 8.78 -11.52 1.29
N GLY A 46 9.30 -12.68 1.69
CA GLY A 46 10.45 -12.76 2.60
C GLY A 46 10.08 -13.11 4.04
N ARG A 47 10.85 -12.64 5.02
CA ARG A 47 10.76 -13.11 6.41
C ARG A 47 10.48 -11.97 7.39
N ILE A 48 9.45 -12.12 8.21
CA ILE A 48 9.04 -11.17 9.22
C ILE A 48 9.01 -11.88 10.57
N ILE A 49 9.69 -11.33 11.57
CA ILE A 49 9.72 -11.86 12.93
C ILE A 49 9.28 -10.74 13.88
N ILE A 50 8.25 -11.02 14.66
CA ILE A 50 7.75 -10.14 15.72
C ILE A 50 7.97 -10.87 17.04
N GLU A 51 8.95 -10.41 17.81
CA GLU A 51 9.27 -10.93 19.14
C GLU A 51 8.18 -10.56 20.16
N PRO A 52 8.24 -11.09 21.40
CA PRO A 52 7.19 -10.85 22.37
C PRO A 52 6.93 -9.37 22.64
N ASN A 53 5.64 -9.02 22.77
CA ASN A 53 5.14 -7.66 22.98
C ASN A 53 5.59 -6.60 21.95
N CYS A 54 6.09 -7.03 20.79
CA CYS A 54 6.52 -6.14 19.72
C CYS A 54 5.38 -5.87 18.74
N LYS A 55 5.50 -4.78 17.97
CA LYS A 55 4.44 -4.35 17.06
C LYS A 55 4.98 -4.08 15.66
N LEU A 56 4.30 -4.62 14.66
CA LEU A 56 4.54 -4.28 13.26
C LEU A 56 3.26 -3.73 12.65
N PHE A 57 3.35 -2.48 12.18
CA PHE A 57 2.29 -1.83 11.43
C PHE A 57 2.76 -1.61 10.00
N ILE A 58 2.03 -2.17 9.05
CA ILE A 58 2.21 -1.94 7.62
C ILE A 58 0.92 -1.31 7.10
N GLY A 59 1.06 -0.16 6.46
CA GLY A 59 -0.02 0.55 5.79
C GLY A 59 -0.54 -0.20 4.55
N ASN A 60 -1.15 0.56 3.66
CA ASN A 60 -1.83 0.05 2.48
C ASN A 60 -0.91 0.04 1.27
N GLY A 61 -1.04 -0.95 0.39
CA GLY A 61 -0.35 -0.93 -0.89
C GLY A 61 1.18 -1.02 -0.80
N LEU A 62 1.74 -1.56 0.28
CA LEU A 62 3.16 -1.92 0.30
C LEU A 62 3.41 -3.02 -0.73
N ILE A 63 4.30 -2.78 -1.69
CA ILE A 63 4.73 -3.80 -2.65
C ILE A 63 6.19 -4.16 -2.38
N CYS A 64 6.45 -5.44 -2.16
CA CYS A 64 7.80 -6.01 -2.09
C CYS A 64 8.12 -6.71 -3.41
N ASN A 65 9.02 -6.11 -4.20
CA ASN A 65 9.46 -6.69 -5.47
C ASN A 65 10.43 -7.88 -5.29
N ASP A 66 10.95 -8.07 -4.09
CA ASP A 66 11.90 -9.13 -3.74
C ASP A 66 11.71 -9.52 -2.26
N LEU A 67 12.41 -10.55 -1.79
CA LEU A 67 12.34 -10.99 -0.40
C LEU A 67 12.86 -9.88 0.54
N ILE A 68 12.05 -9.47 1.50
CA ILE A 68 12.47 -8.55 2.57
C ILE A 68 12.75 -9.30 3.88
N PHE A 69 13.45 -8.65 4.80
CA PHE A 69 13.63 -9.12 6.17
C PHE A 69 13.23 -8.03 7.17
N ILE A 70 12.30 -8.34 8.07
CA ILE A 70 11.90 -7.44 9.17
C ILE A 70 12.02 -8.20 10.48
N HIS A 71 12.71 -7.63 11.45
CA HIS A 71 12.79 -8.18 12.81
C HIS A 71 12.50 -7.09 13.84
N VAL A 72 11.37 -7.24 14.52
CA VAL A 72 10.94 -6.36 15.61
C VAL A 72 11.23 -7.06 16.93
N ALA A 73 12.02 -6.42 17.79
CA ALA A 73 12.45 -6.96 19.07
C ALA A 73 12.35 -5.94 20.22
N GLU A 74 12.51 -6.46 21.45
CA GLU A 74 12.68 -5.67 22.68
C GLU A 74 11.51 -4.74 23.02
N ASN A 75 10.27 -5.24 22.94
CA ASN A 75 9.04 -4.49 23.18
C ASN A 75 8.90 -3.21 22.32
N GLY A 76 9.60 -3.14 21.18
CA GLY A 76 9.56 -2.00 20.29
C GLY A 76 8.59 -2.17 19.12
N ALA A 77 8.59 -1.18 18.24
CA ALA A 77 7.71 -1.12 17.08
C ALA A 77 8.45 -0.77 15.79
N ILE A 78 7.90 -1.27 14.67
CA ILE A 78 8.24 -0.81 13.33
C ILE A 78 6.94 -0.36 12.66
N HIS A 79 6.96 0.85 12.11
CA HIS A 79 5.85 1.45 11.38
C HIS A 79 6.26 1.67 9.92
N ILE A 80 5.47 1.15 9.00
CA ILE A 80 5.60 1.36 7.55
C ILE A 80 4.30 1.97 7.05
N GLY A 81 4.38 3.12 6.41
CA GLY A 81 3.24 3.87 5.87
C GLY A 81 2.65 3.29 4.59
N ASP A 82 1.79 4.08 3.97
CA ASP A 82 1.03 3.72 2.78
C ASP A 82 1.87 3.84 1.48
N ASP A 83 1.52 3.07 0.46
CA ASP A 83 2.06 3.06 -0.90
C ASP A 83 3.60 3.03 -0.98
N CYS A 84 4.24 2.29 -0.08
CA CYS A 84 5.68 2.06 -0.12
C CYS A 84 6.08 1.03 -1.20
N LEU A 85 7.33 1.11 -1.64
CA LEU A 85 7.92 0.13 -2.56
C LEU A 85 9.25 -0.37 -1.99
N PHE A 86 9.32 -1.66 -1.67
CA PHE A 86 10.55 -2.26 -1.17
C PHE A 86 11.12 -3.27 -2.18
N ALA A 87 12.42 -3.18 -2.42
CA ALA A 87 13.19 -4.26 -3.06
C ALA A 87 13.67 -5.26 -2.00
N ASN A 88 14.86 -5.86 -2.13
CA ASN A 88 15.47 -6.67 -1.07
C ASN A 88 16.02 -5.76 0.04
N CYS A 89 15.25 -5.47 1.08
CA CYS A 89 15.70 -4.65 2.21
C CYS A 89 15.66 -5.42 3.54
N ARG A 90 16.44 -4.95 4.52
CA ARG A 90 16.45 -5.46 5.89
C ARG A 90 16.13 -4.34 6.88
N ILE A 91 15.23 -4.58 7.83
CA ILE A 91 14.75 -3.58 8.78
C ILE A 91 14.82 -4.14 10.20
N TYR A 92 15.49 -3.41 11.10
CA TYR A 92 15.74 -3.81 12.47
C TYR A 92 15.51 -2.64 13.43
N ASN A 93 14.75 -2.86 14.51
CA ASN A 93 14.61 -1.88 15.61
C ASN A 93 15.56 -2.15 16.80
N SER A 94 16.37 -3.22 16.72
CA SER A 94 17.24 -3.71 17.79
C SER A 94 18.51 -4.34 17.22
N ASP A 95 19.59 -4.34 18.01
CA ASP A 95 20.83 -5.08 17.71
C ASP A 95 20.78 -6.54 18.21
N LEU A 96 19.68 -6.95 18.85
CA LEU A 96 19.41 -8.26 19.46
C LEU A 96 20.34 -8.66 20.63
N HIS A 97 21.49 -8.01 20.76
CA HIS A 97 22.48 -8.25 21.80
C HIS A 97 22.87 -6.95 22.51
N GLY A 98 23.10 -7.04 23.82
CA GLY A 98 23.48 -5.90 24.64
C GLY A 98 24.95 -5.52 24.46
N VAL A 99 25.20 -4.23 24.25
CA VAL A 99 26.52 -3.59 24.35
C VAL A 99 26.53 -2.78 25.63
N TYR A 100 27.58 -2.95 26.43
CA TYR A 100 27.70 -2.35 27.75
C TYR A 100 28.91 -1.43 27.80
N ASP A 101 28.74 -0.26 28.41
CA ASP A 101 29.87 0.61 28.76
C ASP A 101 30.72 -0.05 29.84
N MET A 102 32.04 -0.07 29.65
CA MET A 102 32.95 -0.82 30.52
C MET A 102 33.03 -0.23 31.93
N GLN A 103 32.87 1.08 32.08
CA GLN A 103 33.03 1.78 33.35
C GLN A 103 31.73 1.76 34.17
N THR A 104 30.64 2.20 33.56
CA THR A 104 29.33 2.31 34.20
C THR A 104 28.57 0.99 34.25
N ARG A 105 29.00 -0.02 33.47
CA ARG A 105 28.32 -1.31 33.28
C ARG A 105 26.89 -1.20 32.75
N LYS A 106 26.50 -0.01 32.28
CA LYS A 106 25.16 0.25 31.72
C LYS A 106 25.13 -0.17 30.26
N ARG A 107 23.97 -0.67 29.83
CA ARG A 107 23.71 -0.95 28.41
C ARG A 107 23.63 0.36 27.63
N ILE A 108 24.30 0.44 26.48
CA ILE A 108 24.41 1.65 25.65
C ILE A 108 23.72 1.54 24.28
N ASN A 109 23.14 0.38 23.95
CA ASN A 109 22.43 0.15 22.69
C ASN A 109 20.98 -0.34 22.92
N PRO A 110 20.15 0.41 23.67
CA PRO A 110 18.73 0.07 23.75
C PRO A 110 18.11 0.07 22.34
N SER A 111 17.05 -0.73 22.17
CA SER A 111 16.23 -0.69 20.96
C SER A 111 15.63 0.70 20.75
N LYS A 112 15.31 1.01 19.50
CA LYS A 112 14.60 2.22 19.11
C LYS A 112 13.72 1.90 17.92
N ASP A 113 12.49 2.40 17.98
CA ASP A 113 11.51 2.19 16.92
C ASP A 113 12.02 2.68 15.56
N VAL A 114 11.51 2.07 14.51
CA VAL A 114 11.77 2.47 13.12
C VAL A 114 10.47 2.97 12.51
N ILE A 115 10.55 4.14 11.89
CA ILE A 115 9.40 4.78 11.23
C ILE A 115 9.76 4.98 9.77
N ILE A 116 8.95 4.40 8.89
CA ILE A 116 8.99 4.60 7.44
C ILE A 116 7.63 5.18 7.07
N GLU A 117 7.59 6.44 6.67
CA GLU A 117 6.34 7.13 6.34
C GLU A 117 5.83 6.77 4.93
N ASP A 118 4.74 7.39 4.50
CA ASP A 118 4.07 7.08 3.25
C ASP A 118 4.97 7.33 2.02
N LYS A 119 4.74 6.57 0.96
CA LYS A 119 5.41 6.72 -0.33
C LYS A 119 6.93 6.66 -0.19
N VAL A 120 7.47 5.78 0.64
CA VAL A 120 8.92 5.53 0.70
C VAL A 120 9.31 4.41 -0.26
N TRP A 121 10.38 4.62 -1.02
CA TRP A 121 11.01 3.59 -1.83
C TRP A 121 12.34 3.16 -1.20
N LEU A 122 12.45 1.89 -0.79
CA LEU A 122 13.71 1.26 -0.39
C LEU A 122 14.26 0.42 -1.56
N ALA A 123 15.39 0.86 -2.13
CA ALA A 123 16.05 0.13 -3.21
C ALA A 123 16.80 -1.11 -2.69
N ARG A 124 17.37 -1.88 -3.64
CA ARG A 124 18.00 -3.19 -3.38
C ARG A 124 19.11 -3.08 -2.33
N ASP A 125 19.18 -4.09 -1.47
CA ASP A 125 20.17 -4.27 -0.40
C ASP A 125 20.24 -3.13 0.63
N THR A 126 19.15 -2.38 0.81
CA THR A 126 19.07 -1.34 1.85
C THR A 126 18.96 -1.97 3.24
N ILE A 127 19.64 -1.37 4.23
CA ILE A 127 19.52 -1.73 5.64
C ILE A 127 19.00 -0.53 6.43
N VAL A 128 17.89 -0.72 7.14
CA VAL A 128 17.30 0.28 8.02
C VAL A 128 17.47 -0.19 9.46
N LEU A 129 18.13 0.63 10.28
CA LEU A 129 18.51 0.32 11.65
C LEU A 129 17.68 1.11 12.67
N LYS A 130 17.77 0.69 13.92
CA LYS A 130 17.05 1.25 15.06
C LYS A 130 17.12 2.78 15.13
N GLY A 131 15.99 3.43 15.37
CA GLY A 131 15.88 4.88 15.48
C GLY A 131 15.89 5.63 14.14
N ALA A 132 15.92 4.93 13.00
CA ALA A 132 15.73 5.56 11.71
C ALA A 132 14.29 6.07 11.55
N LYS A 133 14.17 7.30 11.01
CA LYS A 133 12.90 7.86 10.53
C LYS A 133 13.06 8.27 9.07
N ILE A 134 12.41 7.55 8.17
CA ILE A 134 12.43 7.84 6.73
C ILE A 134 11.12 8.54 6.39
N ASN A 135 11.19 9.85 6.17
CA ASN A 135 10.00 10.65 5.97
C ASN A 135 9.33 10.44 4.60
N LYS A 136 8.12 10.97 4.47
CA LYS A 136 7.24 10.82 3.31
C LYS A 136 7.96 11.08 1.99
N GLY A 137 7.69 10.24 0.99
CA GLY A 137 8.17 10.44 -0.38
C GLY A 137 9.67 10.18 -0.61
N CYS A 138 10.42 9.75 0.41
CA CYS A 138 11.86 9.52 0.26
C CYS A 138 12.19 8.32 -0.62
N VAL A 139 13.32 8.42 -1.31
CA VAL A 139 13.95 7.32 -2.05
C VAL A 139 15.28 6.99 -1.38
N VAL A 140 15.42 5.75 -0.89
CA VAL A 140 16.67 5.22 -0.35
C VAL A 140 17.34 4.39 -1.43
N GLY A 141 18.48 4.88 -1.92
CA GLY A 141 19.27 4.25 -2.95
C GLY A 141 19.84 2.90 -2.53
N ALA A 142 20.26 2.08 -3.50
CA ALA A 142 20.71 0.73 -3.24
C ALA A 142 21.91 0.68 -2.28
N ARG A 143 22.01 -0.39 -1.47
CA ARG A 143 23.11 -0.65 -0.52
C ARG A 143 23.32 0.46 0.53
N THR A 144 22.27 1.21 0.84
CA THR A 144 22.32 2.31 1.83
C THR A 144 22.07 1.78 3.24
N ILE A 145 22.79 2.32 4.22
CA ILE A 145 22.56 2.04 5.65
C ILE A 145 21.96 3.27 6.31
N VAL A 146 20.70 3.17 6.71
CA VAL A 146 19.92 4.25 7.31
C VAL A 146 19.83 4.05 8.82
N ASN A 147 20.32 5.02 9.59
CA ASN A 147 20.36 4.96 11.05
C ASN A 147 19.94 6.26 11.74
N ARG A 148 19.31 7.18 10.99
CA ARG A 148 18.86 8.48 11.49
C ARG A 148 17.68 9.00 10.67
N SER A 149 17.19 10.18 11.03
CA SER A 149 16.09 10.85 10.34
C SER A 149 16.53 11.58 9.07
N PHE A 150 15.67 11.62 8.06
CA PHE A 150 15.85 12.37 6.82
C PHE A 150 14.57 13.14 6.47
N SER A 151 14.72 14.33 5.89
CA SER A 151 13.59 15.19 5.47
C SER A 151 12.78 14.57 4.35
N ASP A 152 11.51 14.95 4.26
CA ASP A 152 10.55 14.53 3.23
C ASP A 152 11.11 14.74 1.82
N PHE A 153 10.63 13.93 0.88
CA PHE A 153 10.91 14.06 -0.55
C PHE A 153 12.42 14.15 -0.85
N SER A 154 13.21 13.33 -0.14
CA SER A 154 14.66 13.27 -0.26
C SER A 154 15.14 11.99 -0.92
N MET A 155 16.17 12.11 -1.75
CA MET A 155 16.95 10.97 -2.23
C MET A 155 18.15 10.78 -1.30
N ILE A 156 18.28 9.58 -0.73
CA ILE A 156 19.21 9.23 0.34
C ILE A 156 20.11 8.09 -0.14
N THR A 157 21.43 8.19 0.03
CA THR A 157 22.34 7.09 -0.30
C THR A 157 23.59 7.02 0.58
N GLY A 158 24.24 5.86 0.62
CA GLY A 158 25.56 5.64 1.22
C GLY A 158 25.55 5.01 2.62
N SER A 159 26.74 4.83 3.16
CA SER A 159 26.98 4.42 4.55
C SER A 159 28.18 5.19 5.09
N PRO A 160 27.99 6.19 5.98
CA PRO A 160 26.70 6.62 6.53
C PRO A 160 25.80 7.26 5.46
N ALA A 161 24.50 6.99 5.52
CA ALA A 161 23.53 7.56 4.58
C ALA A 161 23.57 9.10 4.59
N LYS A 162 23.43 9.74 3.43
CA LYS A 162 23.34 11.20 3.24
C LYS A 162 22.26 11.54 2.22
N THR A 163 21.62 12.69 2.39
CA THR A 163 20.75 13.26 1.37
C THR A 163 21.60 13.74 0.19
N ILE A 164 21.28 13.29 -1.01
CA ILE A 164 21.93 13.73 -2.27
C ILE A 164 21.04 14.63 -3.12
N LYS A 165 19.72 14.58 -2.91
CA LYS A 165 18.75 15.45 -3.59
C LYS A 165 17.52 15.64 -2.70
N THR A 166 16.92 16.82 -2.76
CA THR A 166 15.63 17.14 -2.13
C THR A 166 14.63 17.57 -3.19
N GLY A 167 13.34 17.58 -2.82
CA GLY A 167 12.26 17.96 -3.73
C GLY A 167 12.05 16.95 -4.85
N ILE A 168 12.24 15.66 -4.56
CA ILE A 168 12.04 14.58 -5.52
C ILE A 168 10.65 13.97 -5.36
N MET A 169 10.16 13.38 -6.45
CA MET A 169 9.02 12.47 -6.46
C MET A 169 9.46 11.18 -7.16
N TRP A 170 8.88 10.05 -6.79
CA TRP A 170 9.06 8.78 -7.48
C TRP A 170 7.71 8.12 -7.80
N THR A 171 7.71 7.32 -8.86
CA THR A 171 6.54 6.59 -9.35
C THR A 171 6.87 5.11 -9.51
N ARG A 172 5.86 4.24 -9.46
CA ARG A 172 6.06 2.78 -9.67
C ARG A 172 6.40 2.41 -11.12
N ASN A 173 6.02 3.23 -12.09
CA ASN A 173 6.34 3.05 -13.51
C ASN A 173 7.09 4.28 -14.04
N ALA A 174 7.91 4.07 -15.07
CA ALA A 174 8.48 5.17 -15.83
C ALA A 174 7.42 5.77 -16.76
N TYR A 175 7.34 7.10 -16.79
CA TYR A 175 6.45 7.87 -17.66
C TYR A 175 7.28 8.82 -18.53
N GLU A 176 6.82 9.09 -19.75
CA GLU A 176 7.44 10.09 -20.63
C GLU A 176 7.18 11.51 -20.13
N THR A 177 6.02 11.75 -19.52
CA THR A 177 5.64 13.01 -18.86
C THR A 177 5.53 12.82 -17.34
N PRO A 178 5.99 13.79 -16.51
CA PRO A 178 5.81 13.71 -15.06
C PRO A 178 4.32 13.66 -14.68
N PRO A 179 3.93 12.83 -13.70
CA PRO A 179 2.57 12.88 -13.15
C PRO A 179 2.26 14.25 -12.55
N GLU A 180 1.00 14.66 -12.61
CA GLU A 180 0.52 15.75 -11.75
C GLU A 180 0.64 15.37 -10.26
N LEU A 181 1.05 16.33 -9.44
CA LEU A 181 1.15 16.15 -7.99
C LEU A 181 -0.25 16.16 -7.36
N ILE A 182 -0.68 15.02 -6.82
CA ILE A 182 -1.81 14.98 -5.89
C ILE A 182 -1.36 15.62 -4.58
N HIS A 183 -2.13 16.59 -4.08
CA HIS A 183 -1.73 17.44 -2.96
C HIS A 183 -1.39 16.61 -1.70
N PRO A 184 -0.30 16.92 -0.96
CA PRO A 184 0.13 16.16 0.23
C PRO A 184 -0.92 16.05 1.33
N ASP A 185 -1.84 17.01 1.40
CA ASP A 185 -2.93 17.07 2.38
C ASP A 185 -4.12 16.16 2.02
N PHE A 186 -4.09 15.50 0.85
CA PHE A 186 -5.08 14.49 0.51
C PHE A 186 -4.90 13.28 1.45
N PRO A 187 -5.85 12.98 2.34
CA PRO A 187 -5.64 12.02 3.43
C PRO A 187 -5.81 10.59 2.91
N LEU A 188 -4.82 10.09 2.17
CA LEU A 188 -4.86 8.83 1.44
C LEU A 188 -5.17 7.63 2.36
N SER A 189 -4.55 7.60 3.54
CA SER A 189 -4.77 6.55 4.54
C SER A 189 -6.22 6.52 5.04
N LYS A 190 -6.80 7.70 5.29
CA LYS A 190 -8.21 7.85 5.64
C LYS A 190 -9.11 7.45 4.47
N PHE A 191 -8.83 7.93 3.27
CA PHE A 191 -9.58 7.63 2.05
C PHE A 191 -9.63 6.11 1.77
N CYS A 192 -8.48 5.45 1.82
CA CYS A 192 -8.36 4.00 1.69
C CYS A 192 -9.11 3.28 2.81
N SER A 193 -8.91 3.66 4.07
CA SER A 193 -9.60 3.06 5.24
C SER A 193 -11.13 3.11 5.10
N LEU A 194 -11.68 4.27 4.73
CA LEU A 194 -13.12 4.47 4.51
C LEU A 194 -13.64 3.63 3.34
N ALA A 195 -12.91 3.60 2.23
CA ALA A 195 -13.32 2.83 1.06
C ALA A 195 -13.50 1.35 1.37
N LYS A 196 -12.65 0.79 2.23
CA LYS A 196 -12.67 -0.62 2.63
C LYS A 196 -13.73 -0.95 3.64
N GLN A 197 -14.09 0.01 4.50
CA GLN A 197 -15.24 -0.08 5.39
C GLN A 197 -16.56 0.14 4.65
N PHE A 198 -16.53 0.25 3.31
CA PHE A 198 -17.70 0.53 2.47
C PHE A 198 -18.43 1.83 2.84
N LYS A 199 -17.71 2.80 3.41
CA LYS A 199 -18.22 4.14 3.72
C LYS A 199 -18.15 5.03 2.49
N HIS A 200 -18.97 4.68 1.48
CA HIS A 200 -18.91 5.30 0.15
C HIS A 200 -19.11 6.82 0.18
N ASP A 201 -19.98 7.33 1.07
CA ASP A 201 -20.22 8.76 1.25
C ASP A 201 -18.95 9.53 1.62
N ASP A 202 -18.19 9.00 2.58
CA ASP A 202 -16.98 9.64 3.07
C ASP A 202 -15.87 9.63 2.00
N VAL A 203 -15.74 8.53 1.25
CA VAL A 203 -14.81 8.43 0.13
C VAL A 203 -15.12 9.48 -0.93
N ILE A 204 -16.38 9.58 -1.34
CA ILE A 204 -16.82 10.54 -2.35
C ILE A 204 -16.56 11.96 -1.86
N SER A 205 -16.96 12.28 -0.63
CA SER A 205 -16.80 13.61 -0.05
C SER A 205 -15.33 14.08 -0.02
N ILE A 206 -14.39 13.17 0.24
CA ILE A 206 -12.96 13.49 0.28
C ILE A 206 -12.35 13.53 -1.14
N GLY A 207 -12.79 12.64 -2.04
CA GLY A 207 -12.14 12.43 -3.34
C GLY A 207 -12.71 13.21 -4.52
N ILE A 208 -13.94 13.73 -4.42
CA ILE A 208 -14.69 14.21 -5.58
C ILE A 208 -13.97 15.30 -6.39
N LEU A 209 -13.18 16.16 -5.72
CA LEU A 209 -12.39 17.20 -6.38
C LEU A 209 -11.32 16.66 -7.34
N LEU A 210 -10.92 15.39 -7.19
CA LEU A 210 -9.96 14.73 -8.09
C LEU A 210 -10.63 14.18 -9.36
N TRP A 211 -11.95 14.15 -9.44
CA TRP A 211 -12.66 13.51 -10.55
C TRP A 211 -12.36 14.17 -11.91
N SER A 212 -12.26 15.50 -11.95
CA SER A 212 -11.94 16.24 -13.17
C SER A 212 -10.54 15.91 -13.71
N LYS A 213 -9.60 15.62 -12.82
CA LYS A 213 -8.19 15.29 -13.13
C LYS A 213 -7.93 13.80 -13.34
N ARG A 214 -8.97 12.95 -13.28
CA ARG A 214 -8.81 11.48 -13.28
C ARG A 214 -8.01 10.92 -14.47
N LYS A 215 -8.10 11.55 -15.63
CA LYS A 215 -7.37 11.15 -16.85
C LYS A 215 -5.87 11.48 -16.78
N GLU A 216 -5.50 12.46 -15.97
CA GLU A 216 -4.13 12.94 -15.77
C GLU A 216 -3.40 12.14 -14.67
N ILE A 217 -4.14 11.38 -13.85
CA ILE A 217 -3.57 10.57 -12.78
C ILE A 217 -2.85 9.36 -13.38
N THR A 218 -1.53 9.33 -13.20
CA THR A 218 -0.67 8.24 -13.62
C THR A 218 -0.05 7.55 -12.40
N GLY A 219 0.85 6.61 -12.62
CA GLY A 219 1.59 5.96 -11.54
C GLY A 219 0.79 4.96 -10.74
N SER A 220 1.15 4.83 -9.46
CA SER A 220 0.38 4.09 -8.46
C SER A 220 -0.82 4.87 -7.95
N ASP A 221 -0.95 6.15 -8.31
CA ASP A 221 -2.03 7.00 -7.81
C ASP A 221 -3.40 6.65 -8.43
N TYR A 222 -3.41 5.77 -9.44
CA TYR A 222 -4.63 5.22 -10.01
C TYR A 222 -5.54 4.58 -8.93
N TYR A 223 -4.99 4.07 -7.82
CA TYR A 223 -5.78 3.51 -6.72
C TYR A 223 -6.78 4.53 -6.13
N ILE A 224 -6.42 5.81 -6.09
CA ILE A 224 -7.28 6.89 -5.57
C ILE A 224 -8.53 7.00 -6.43
N ILE A 225 -8.33 7.09 -7.74
CA ILE A 225 -9.41 7.20 -8.72
C ILE A 225 -10.20 5.89 -8.84
N TYR A 226 -9.54 4.74 -8.70
CA TYR A 226 -10.22 3.45 -8.57
C TYR A 226 -11.21 3.45 -7.40
N TYR A 227 -10.77 3.79 -6.19
CA TYR A 227 -11.62 3.77 -5.01
C TYR A 227 -12.74 4.82 -5.10
N LEU A 228 -12.46 5.98 -5.69
CA LEU A 228 -13.47 7.00 -5.96
C LEU A 228 -14.53 6.50 -6.95
N ALA A 229 -14.11 6.02 -8.13
CA ALA A 229 -15.00 5.50 -9.16
C ALA A 229 -15.82 4.31 -8.64
N ARG A 230 -15.21 3.41 -7.88
CA ARG A 230 -15.88 2.30 -7.20
C ARG A 230 -16.94 2.79 -6.22
N ALA A 231 -16.62 3.79 -5.39
CA ALA A 231 -17.58 4.32 -4.42
C ALA A 231 -18.78 4.98 -5.11
N ILE A 232 -18.53 5.75 -6.18
CA ILE A 232 -19.59 6.37 -6.99
C ILE A 232 -20.45 5.29 -7.67
N LEU A 233 -19.84 4.30 -8.31
CA LEU A 233 -20.52 3.16 -8.94
C LEU A 233 -21.45 2.45 -7.95
N LEU A 234 -20.92 2.05 -6.79
CA LEU A 234 -21.67 1.27 -5.82
C LEU A 234 -22.77 2.07 -5.13
N LYS A 235 -22.53 3.35 -4.84
CA LYS A 235 -23.50 4.22 -4.17
C LYS A 235 -24.65 4.62 -5.09
N TYR A 236 -24.34 5.08 -6.30
CA TYR A 236 -25.32 5.74 -7.14
C TYR A 236 -25.83 4.86 -8.27
N PHE A 237 -24.98 4.06 -8.89
CA PHE A 237 -25.33 3.36 -10.13
C PHE A 237 -25.73 1.90 -9.92
N LYS A 238 -25.07 1.14 -9.02
CA LYS A 238 -25.34 -0.30 -8.84
C LYS A 238 -26.82 -0.57 -8.47
N GLN A 239 -27.44 0.34 -7.73
CA GLN A 239 -28.79 0.17 -7.19
C GLN A 239 -29.86 1.00 -7.91
N GLN A 240 -29.49 1.81 -8.90
CA GLN A 240 -30.40 2.74 -9.57
C GLN A 240 -30.26 2.61 -11.08
N ASN A 241 -31.38 2.67 -11.79
CA ASN A 241 -31.38 2.64 -13.25
C ASN A 241 -31.15 4.06 -13.82
N ILE A 242 -29.95 4.61 -13.61
CA ILE A 242 -29.56 5.95 -14.04
C ILE A 242 -28.22 5.90 -14.80
N ASP A 243 -28.04 6.78 -15.78
CA ASP A 243 -26.81 6.85 -16.58
C ASP A 243 -25.90 8.02 -16.19
N VAL A 244 -26.42 8.99 -15.43
CA VAL A 244 -25.70 10.18 -14.97
C VAL A 244 -26.06 10.46 -13.51
N VAL A 245 -25.06 10.82 -12.71
CA VAL A 245 -25.25 11.32 -11.35
C VAL A 245 -24.58 12.69 -11.21
N LYS A 246 -25.25 13.61 -10.53
CA LYS A 246 -24.70 14.91 -10.15
C LYS A 246 -24.20 14.87 -8.71
N ILE A 247 -22.93 15.20 -8.49
CA ILE A 247 -22.31 15.26 -7.17
C ILE A 247 -21.68 16.66 -7.00
N GLY A 248 -22.35 17.51 -6.21
CA GLY A 248 -22.03 18.94 -6.19
C GLY A 248 -22.25 19.56 -7.57
N ASP A 249 -21.21 20.15 -8.13
CA ASP A 249 -21.24 20.80 -9.46
C ASP A 249 -20.70 19.90 -10.59
N ILE A 250 -20.40 18.62 -10.30
CA ILE A 250 -19.81 17.68 -11.26
C ILE A 250 -20.87 16.68 -11.69
N ASP A 251 -21.11 16.60 -13.00
CA ASP A 251 -21.88 15.54 -13.63
C ASP A 251 -20.93 14.38 -13.97
N ILE A 252 -21.34 13.17 -13.58
CA ILE A 252 -20.55 11.95 -13.76
C ILE A 252 -21.43 10.92 -14.45
N THR A 253 -20.99 10.44 -15.60
CA THR A 253 -21.68 9.41 -16.36
C THR A 253 -21.20 8.01 -15.99
N LEU A 254 -22.05 7.02 -16.20
CA LEU A 254 -21.71 5.62 -16.01
C LEU A 254 -20.62 5.15 -16.98
N ILE A 255 -20.55 5.74 -18.17
CA ILE A 255 -19.48 5.52 -19.15
C ILE A 255 -18.15 6.03 -18.61
N GLU A 256 -18.11 7.23 -18.02
CA GLU A 256 -16.88 7.74 -17.41
C GLU A 256 -16.40 6.86 -16.24
N ILE A 257 -17.33 6.31 -15.46
CA ILE A 257 -17.03 5.34 -14.40
C ILE A 257 -16.40 4.08 -14.99
N TYR A 258 -17.00 3.53 -16.05
CA TYR A 258 -16.48 2.38 -16.78
C TYR A 258 -15.05 2.63 -17.28
N ASP A 259 -14.86 3.70 -18.06
CA ASP A 259 -13.58 4.06 -18.68
C ASP A 259 -12.49 4.22 -17.62
N THR A 260 -12.84 4.87 -16.52
CA THR A 260 -11.94 5.12 -15.40
C THR A 260 -11.51 3.83 -14.71
N LEU A 261 -12.45 2.92 -14.43
CA LEU A 261 -12.15 1.64 -13.80
C LEU A 261 -11.36 0.71 -14.74
N TYR A 262 -11.67 0.75 -16.04
CA TYR A 262 -10.95 0.01 -17.07
C TYR A 262 -9.50 0.52 -17.22
N ASP A 263 -9.32 1.83 -17.31
CA ASP A 263 -8.00 2.46 -17.37
C ASP A 263 -7.17 2.13 -16.11
N CYS A 264 -7.79 2.18 -14.92
CA CYS A 264 -7.16 1.71 -13.68
C CYS A 264 -6.73 0.23 -13.77
N PHE A 265 -7.56 -0.62 -14.38
CA PHE A 265 -7.21 -2.02 -14.59
C PHE A 265 -6.03 -2.19 -15.56
N GLU A 266 -5.98 -1.46 -16.66
CA GLU A 266 -4.85 -1.48 -17.60
C GLU A 266 -3.57 -0.91 -16.98
N LYS A 267 -3.66 0.23 -16.26
CA LYS A 267 -2.53 0.84 -15.50
C LYS A 267 -1.95 -0.10 -14.46
N SER A 268 -2.77 -0.97 -13.88
CA SER A 268 -2.30 -2.05 -12.98
C SER A 268 -1.55 -3.18 -13.69
N LYS A 269 -1.28 -3.05 -15.00
CA LYS A 269 -0.83 -4.14 -15.89
C LYS A 269 -1.76 -5.34 -15.81
N ARG A 270 -3.06 -5.08 -15.66
CA ARG A 270 -4.13 -6.07 -15.49
C ARG A 270 -3.92 -6.99 -14.28
N LYS A 271 -3.25 -6.54 -13.22
CA LYS A 271 -3.02 -7.35 -12.00
C LYS A 271 -3.97 -7.02 -10.85
N ASN A 272 -4.63 -5.85 -10.91
CA ASN A 272 -5.65 -5.45 -9.96
C ASN A 272 -7.03 -5.90 -10.47
N TRP A 273 -7.29 -7.21 -10.36
CA TRP A 273 -8.52 -7.84 -10.84
C TRP A 273 -9.80 -7.18 -10.32
N PRO A 274 -9.89 -6.73 -9.04
CA PRO A 274 -11.04 -5.96 -8.57
C PRO A 274 -11.39 -4.75 -9.44
N CYS A 275 -10.43 -3.96 -9.92
CA CYS A 275 -10.72 -2.84 -10.84
C CYS A 275 -11.46 -3.32 -12.08
N GLY A 276 -10.98 -4.39 -12.71
CA GLY A 276 -11.61 -4.97 -13.89
C GLY A 276 -13.00 -5.55 -13.59
N CYS A 277 -13.22 -6.15 -12.43
CA CYS A 277 -14.54 -6.63 -12.01
C CYS A 277 -15.54 -5.47 -11.84
N TYR A 278 -15.11 -4.34 -11.27
CA TYR A 278 -15.97 -3.15 -11.16
C TYR A 278 -16.18 -2.46 -12.52
N ALA A 279 -15.19 -2.48 -13.41
CA ALA A 279 -15.38 -2.04 -14.80
C ALA A 279 -16.44 -2.92 -15.49
N ARG A 280 -16.40 -4.26 -15.34
CA ARG A 280 -17.45 -5.15 -15.83
C ARG A 280 -18.81 -4.79 -15.25
N LEU A 281 -18.89 -4.53 -13.94
CA LEU A 281 -20.14 -4.14 -13.29
C LEU A 281 -20.69 -2.83 -13.87
N ALA A 282 -19.84 -1.82 -14.08
CA ALA A 282 -20.25 -0.57 -14.72
C ALA A 282 -20.76 -0.79 -16.14
N ALA A 283 -20.11 -1.65 -16.93
CA ALA A 283 -20.58 -2.02 -18.28
C ALA A 283 -21.95 -2.71 -18.24
N LYS A 284 -22.17 -3.62 -17.27
CA LYS A 284 -23.49 -4.24 -17.05
C LYS A 284 -24.56 -3.22 -16.71
N CYS A 285 -24.28 -2.32 -15.76
CA CYS A 285 -25.20 -1.25 -15.38
C CYS A 285 -25.55 -0.36 -16.59
N ALA A 286 -24.60 -0.14 -17.51
CA ALA A 286 -24.81 0.64 -18.74
C ALA A 286 -25.51 -0.16 -19.86
N GLY A 287 -25.92 -1.40 -19.62
CA GLY A 287 -26.53 -2.27 -20.63
C GLY A 287 -25.56 -2.78 -21.71
N ASN A 288 -24.25 -2.55 -21.57
CA ASN A 288 -23.23 -2.98 -22.52
C ASN A 288 -22.74 -4.40 -22.18
N THR A 289 -23.53 -5.39 -22.60
CA THR A 289 -23.29 -6.82 -22.33
C THR A 289 -22.03 -7.35 -23.00
N GLU A 290 -21.75 -6.96 -24.23
CA GLU A 290 -20.56 -7.40 -24.99
C GLU A 290 -19.26 -7.06 -24.24
N GLN A 291 -19.16 -5.82 -23.77
CA GLN A 291 -17.97 -5.34 -23.06
C GLN A 291 -17.85 -5.93 -21.66
N ALA A 292 -18.98 -6.19 -20.99
CA ALA A 292 -19.01 -6.90 -19.72
C ALA A 292 -18.53 -8.35 -19.87
N ASP A 293 -18.96 -9.05 -20.91
CA ASP A 293 -18.57 -10.44 -21.19
C ASP A 293 -17.10 -10.55 -21.61
N HIS A 294 -16.61 -9.60 -22.40
CA HIS A 294 -15.19 -9.52 -22.73
C HIS A 294 -14.31 -9.42 -21.47
N LEU A 295 -14.64 -8.51 -20.55
CA LEU A 295 -13.93 -8.37 -19.28
C LEU A 295 -14.07 -9.62 -18.40
N TYR A 296 -15.26 -10.21 -18.35
CA TYR A 296 -15.49 -11.44 -17.61
C TYR A 296 -14.54 -12.55 -18.06
N ASN A 297 -14.50 -12.84 -19.37
CA ASN A 297 -13.65 -13.89 -19.93
C ASN A 297 -12.15 -13.64 -19.73
N LYS A 298 -11.73 -12.37 -19.74
CA LYS A 298 -10.34 -11.96 -19.50
C LYS A 298 -9.92 -12.12 -18.04
N ILE A 299 -10.84 -11.89 -17.09
CA ILE A 299 -10.53 -11.85 -15.66
C ILE A 299 -10.79 -13.20 -14.97
N LYS A 300 -11.86 -13.90 -15.35
CA LYS A 300 -12.32 -15.14 -14.73
C LYS A 300 -11.21 -16.20 -14.56
N PRO A 301 -10.29 -16.43 -15.52
CA PRO A 301 -9.21 -17.40 -15.36
C PRO A 301 -8.23 -17.07 -14.22
N PHE A 302 -8.07 -15.79 -13.89
CA PHE A 302 -7.12 -15.31 -12.88
C PHE A 302 -7.79 -14.90 -11.56
N PHE A 303 -9.09 -14.63 -11.60
CA PHE A 303 -9.87 -14.23 -10.43
C PHE A 303 -11.25 -14.91 -10.43
N PRO A 304 -11.33 -16.17 -9.98
CA PRO A 304 -12.57 -16.94 -9.98
C PRO A 304 -13.72 -16.29 -9.19
N SER A 305 -13.39 -15.46 -8.19
CA SER A 305 -14.33 -14.72 -7.32
C SER A 305 -15.11 -13.60 -8.04
N ILE A 306 -14.89 -13.38 -9.34
CA ILE A 306 -15.72 -12.48 -10.16
C ILE A 306 -17.20 -12.87 -10.20
N ASP A 307 -17.54 -14.13 -9.87
CA ASP A 307 -18.92 -14.61 -9.71
C ASP A 307 -19.49 -14.40 -8.30
N GLY A 308 -18.69 -13.78 -7.41
CA GLY A 308 -19.16 -13.49 -6.06
C GLY A 308 -20.31 -12.48 -6.05
N PRO A 309 -21.12 -12.47 -4.97
CA PRO A 309 -22.30 -11.60 -4.84
C PRO A 309 -21.97 -10.10 -4.92
N LEU A 310 -20.70 -9.73 -4.77
CA LEU A 310 -20.24 -8.36 -4.89
C LEU A 310 -20.32 -7.83 -6.34
N PHE A 311 -20.12 -8.70 -7.33
CA PHE A 311 -19.97 -8.36 -8.76
C PHE A 311 -21.12 -8.87 -9.63
N ASN A 312 -22.10 -9.52 -9.01
CA ASN A 312 -23.38 -9.87 -9.59
C ASN A 312 -24.47 -8.92 -9.10
#